data_AF-A0A5D2EDQ6-F1
#
_entry.id   AF-A0A5D2EDQ6-F1
#
_cell.length_a   1.000
_cell.length_b   1.000
_cell.length_c   1.000
_cell.angle_alpha   90.00
_cell.angle_beta   90.00
_cell.angle_gamma   90.00
#
_symmetry.space_group_name_H-M   'P 1'
#
loop_
_entity.id
_entity.type
_entity.pdbx_description
1 polymer ?
#
loop_
_entity_poly.entity_id
_entity_poly.type
_entity_poly.pdbx_seq_one_letter_code
_entity_poly.pdbx_strand_id
1 'polypeptide(L)'
;MKTKADFEISNRPSFLYLLLYSAKEQIENNGFIDNVRKHRERNKYFLVLTLRHRRNRKGPHRTILNLRRISRPGLRIYSNYQQIPRILGGMGIVILSTSRGIMTDREARLEGIGGEILCSIW
;
A
#
# COMPACT_ATOMS: atom_id res chain seq x y z
N MET A 1 -12.78 2.42 17.93
CA MET A 1 -13.26 3.60 17.18
C MET A 1 -12.65 3.49 15.80
N LYS A 2 -13.46 3.19 14.76
CA LYS A 2 -12.98 3.00 13.38
C LYS A 2 -13.05 4.36 12.69
N THR A 3 -11.90 4.90 12.27
CA THR A 3 -11.87 6.14 11.50
C THR A 3 -11.88 5.75 10.02
N LYS A 4 -12.92 6.15 9.28
CA LYS A 4 -12.95 5.97 7.82
C LYS A 4 -12.04 7.03 7.21
N ALA A 5 -11.08 6.60 6.40
CA ALA A 5 -10.39 7.47 5.47
C ALA A 5 -11.05 7.26 4.11
N ASP A 6 -11.95 8.18 3.74
CA ASP A 6 -12.56 8.17 2.42
C ASP A 6 -11.56 8.82 1.45
N PHE A 7 -10.77 7.99 0.77
CA PHE A 7 -9.98 8.48 -0.37
C PHE A 7 -10.95 8.69 -1.54
N GLU A 8 -11.28 9.94 -1.85
CA GLU A 8 -12.02 10.29 -3.06
C GLU A 8 -11.13 9.99 -4.28
N ILE A 9 -11.47 8.93 -5.00
CA ILE A 9 -10.78 8.54 -6.22
C ILE A 9 -11.65 9.01 -7.38
N SER A 10 -11.11 9.96 -8.14
CA SER A 10 -11.74 10.55 -9.34
C SER A 10 -12.23 9.50 -10.34
N ASN A 11 -13.21 9.88 -11.16
CA ASN A 11 -13.96 9.09 -12.16
C ASN A 11 -13.13 8.43 -13.29
N ARG A 12 -11.81 8.48 -13.23
CA ARG A 12 -10.90 7.69 -14.06
C ARG A 12 -10.14 6.78 -13.10
N PRO A 13 -10.02 5.46 -13.34
CA PRO A 13 -9.20 4.61 -12.48
C PRO A 13 -7.79 5.20 -12.44
N SER A 14 -7.48 5.93 -11.37
CA SER A 14 -6.18 6.52 -11.19
C SER A 14 -5.23 5.36 -10.99
N PHE A 15 -3.98 5.48 -11.44
CA PHE A 15 -3.01 4.40 -11.21
C PHE A 15 -2.89 4.05 -9.72
N LEU A 16 -3.15 5.02 -8.84
CA LEU A 16 -3.22 4.82 -7.40
C LEU A 16 -4.34 3.83 -7.01
N TYR A 17 -5.51 3.91 -7.63
CA TYR A 17 -6.61 2.96 -7.43
C TYR A 17 -6.21 1.54 -7.81
N LEU A 18 -5.65 1.38 -9.01
CA LEU A 18 -5.21 0.07 -9.50
C LEU A 18 -4.15 -0.53 -8.58
N LEU A 19 -3.19 0.29 -8.17
CA LEU A 19 -2.12 -0.12 -7.27
C LEU A 19 -2.62 -0.54 -5.88
N LEU A 20 -3.49 0.27 -5.28
CA LEU A 20 -4.11 -0.06 -3.99
C LEU A 20 -4.97 -1.32 -4.08
N TYR A 21 -5.70 -1.48 -5.19
CA TYR A 21 -6.54 -2.65 -5.40
C TYR A 21 -5.72 -3.92 -5.60
N SER A 22 -4.61 -3.84 -6.34
CA SER A 22 -3.74 -4.97 -6.61
C SER A 22 -2.88 -5.38 -5.41
N ALA A 23 -2.55 -4.44 -4.52
CA ALA A 23 -1.74 -4.67 -3.34
C ALA A 23 -2.54 -4.79 -2.03
N LYS A 24 -3.88 -4.89 -2.12
CA LYS A 24 -4.78 -4.87 -0.95
C LYS A 24 -4.41 -5.93 0.09
N GLU A 25 -4.07 -7.13 -0.36
CA GLU A 25 -3.83 -8.29 0.49
C GLU A 25 -2.56 -8.12 1.33
N GLN A 26 -1.50 -7.61 0.71
CA GLN A 26 -0.23 -7.30 1.36
C GLN A 26 -0.42 -6.21 2.42
N ILE A 27 -1.24 -5.19 2.13
CA ILE A 27 -1.49 -4.09 3.06
C ILE A 27 -2.36 -4.55 4.25
N GLU A 28 -3.36 -5.39 4.00
CA GLU A 28 -4.21 -6.01 5.03
C GLU A 28 -3.40 -6.95 5.93
N ASN A 29 -2.59 -7.84 5.34
CA ASN A 29 -1.76 -8.81 6.07
C ASN A 29 -0.70 -8.14 6.95
N ASN A 30 -0.15 -7.00 6.52
CA ASN A 30 0.81 -6.23 7.32
C ASN A 30 0.13 -5.36 8.40
N GLY A 31 -1.20 -5.39 8.50
CA GLY A 31 -1.96 -4.77 9.58
C GLY A 31 -2.09 -3.26 9.49
N PHE A 32 -1.83 -2.67 8.32
CA PHE A 32 -2.05 -1.24 8.06
C PHE A 32 -3.53 -0.91 7.85
N ILE A 33 -4.28 -1.85 7.25
CA ILE A 33 -5.69 -1.70 6.90
C ILE A 33 -6.48 -2.89 7.46
N ASP A 34 -7.62 -2.62 8.08
CA ASP A 34 -8.56 -3.65 8.56
C ASP A 34 -9.50 -4.13 7.45
N ASN A 35 -9.84 -3.27 6.50
CA ASN A 35 -10.76 -3.62 5.41
C ASN A 35 -10.65 -2.68 4.21
N VAL A 36 -10.57 -3.26 3.01
CA VAL A 36 -10.74 -2.56 1.73
C VAL A 36 -12.11 -2.87 1.12
N ARG A 37 -12.95 -1.85 0.90
CA ARG A 37 -14.25 -2.01 0.23
C ARG A 37 -14.39 -1.11 -0.99
N LYS A 38 -15.02 -1.64 -2.04
CA LYS A 38 -15.48 -0.82 -3.18
C LYS A 38 -16.79 -0.16 -2.81
N HIS A 39 -16.91 1.12 -3.08
CA HIS A 39 -18.16 1.86 -2.97
C HIS A 39 -18.44 2.55 -4.29
N ARG A 40 -19.67 2.47 -4.78
CA ARG A 40 -20.10 3.19 -5.98
C ARG A 40 -21.12 4.22 -5.55
N GLU A 41 -20.87 5.48 -5.88
CA GLU A 41 -21.82 6.55 -5.65
C GLU A 41 -22.08 7.25 -6.99
N ARG A 42 -23.34 7.27 -7.42
CA ARG A 42 -23.75 7.69 -8.77
C ARG A 42 -22.96 6.91 -9.84
N ASN A 43 -22.04 7.57 -10.53
CA ASN A 43 -21.16 6.99 -11.54
C ASN A 43 -19.67 6.98 -11.15
N LYS A 44 -19.34 7.31 -9.89
CA LYS A 44 -17.99 7.30 -9.32
C LYS A 44 -17.71 6.02 -8.55
N TYR A 45 -16.48 5.51 -8.71
CA TYR A 45 -15.96 4.37 -7.94
C TYR A 45 -15.01 4.88 -6.86
N PHE A 46 -15.26 4.48 -5.62
CA PHE A 46 -14.47 4.79 -4.45
C PHE A 46 -13.86 3.51 -3.88
N LEU A 47 -12.61 3.60 -3.47
CA LEU A 47 -11.97 2.57 -2.65
C LEU A 47 -11.94 3.09 -1.22
N VAL A 48 -12.76 2.51 -0.35
CA VAL A 48 -12.82 2.91 1.05
C VAL A 48 -11.89 2.00 1.84
N LEU A 49 -10.90 2.62 2.48
CA LEU A 49 -9.91 1.94 3.31
C LEU A 49 -10.26 2.17 4.78
N THR A 50 -10.43 1.08 5.53
CA THR A 50 -10.60 1.13 6.98
C THR A 50 -9.22 0.99 7.62
N LEU A 51 -8.64 2.08 8.09
CA LEU A 51 -7.32 2.04 8.73
C LEU A 51 -7.41 1.35 10.10
N ARG A 52 -6.44 0.48 10.38
CA ARG A 52 -6.35 -0.16 11.69
C ARG A 52 -5.80 0.85 12.71
N HIS A 53 -6.50 1.01 13.82
CA HIS A 53 -6.09 1.92 14.89
C HIS A 53 -5.59 1.13 16.10
N ARG A 54 -4.31 1.28 16.46
CA ARG A 54 -3.80 0.75 17.73
C ARG A 54 -4.13 1.71 18.86
N ARG A 55 -4.94 1.27 19.83
CA ARG A 55 -5.11 1.98 21.10
C ARG A 55 -3.78 1.96 21.86
N ASN A 56 -3.27 3.13 22.20
CA ASN A 56 -2.16 3.27 23.15
C ASN A 56 -2.69 3.81 24.49
N ARG A 57 -1.94 3.58 25.58
CA ARG A 57 -2.30 4.02 26.94
C ARG A 57 -2.59 5.53 27.09
N LYS A 58 -2.19 6.36 26.11
CA LYS A 58 -2.34 7.83 26.10
C LYS A 58 -3.52 8.34 25.25
N GLY A 59 -4.41 7.46 24.77
CA GLY A 59 -5.57 7.84 23.93
C GLY A 59 -5.48 7.31 22.49
N PRO A 60 -6.41 7.70 21.60
CA PRO A 60 -6.41 7.25 20.21
C PRO A 60 -5.18 7.81 19.46
N HIS A 61 -4.18 6.97 19.22
CA HIS A 61 -3.01 7.36 18.43
C HIS A 61 -3.37 7.28 16.95
N ARG A 62 -3.57 8.44 16.32
CA ARG A 62 -3.95 8.55 14.91
C ARG A 62 -2.87 7.92 14.03
N THR A 63 -3.09 6.67 13.63
CA THR A 63 -2.27 5.99 12.62
C THR A 63 -2.42 6.76 11.31
N ILE A 64 -1.40 7.55 10.96
CA ILE A 64 -1.32 8.24 9.68
C ILE A 64 -0.75 7.23 8.69
N LEU A 65 -1.57 6.75 7.75
CA LEU A 65 -1.10 5.93 6.65
C LEU A 65 -0.55 6.86 5.56
N ASN A 66 0.76 6.85 5.36
CA ASN A 66 1.40 7.53 4.24
C ASN A 66 1.64 6.54 3.13
N LEU A 67 1.05 6.80 1.95
CA LEU A 67 1.28 6.03 0.74
C LEU A 67 2.04 6.91 -0.26
N ARG A 68 3.25 6.49 -0.63
CA ARG A 68 4.05 7.18 -1.64
C ARG A 68 4.31 6.27 -2.83
N ARG A 69 3.83 6.70 -4.00
CA ARG A 69 4.15 6.05 -5.28
C ARG A 69 5.60 6.35 -5.67
N ILE A 70 6.35 5.29 -5.98
CA ILE A 70 7.77 5.35 -6.38
C ILE A 70 7.86 5.23 -7.91
N SER A 71 7.52 4.08 -8.49
CA SER A 71 7.53 3.92 -9.93
C SER A 71 6.36 4.64 -10.61
N ARG A 72 6.67 5.41 -11.65
CA ARG A 72 5.72 6.21 -12.45
C ARG A 72 5.86 5.85 -13.93
N PRO A 73 4.85 6.09 -14.79
CA PRO A 73 4.92 5.67 -16.19
C PRO A 73 6.10 6.30 -16.94
N GLY A 74 6.47 7.53 -16.61
CA GLY A 74 7.65 8.22 -17.17
C GLY A 74 8.98 7.90 -16.46
N LEU A 75 8.97 7.16 -15.35
CA LEU A 75 10.19 6.72 -14.67
C LEU A 75 9.92 5.43 -13.90
N ARG A 76 10.28 4.30 -14.53
CA ARG A 76 10.17 2.98 -13.93
C ARG A 76 11.39 2.70 -13.06
N ILE A 77 11.15 2.30 -11.82
CA ILE A 77 12.21 2.02 -10.85
C ILE A 77 12.23 0.51 -10.60
N TYR A 78 13.34 -0.14 -10.96
CA TYR A 78 13.57 -1.56 -10.72
C TYR A 78 14.68 -1.75 -9.70
N SER A 79 14.61 -2.83 -8.92
CA SER A 79 15.62 -3.15 -7.94
C SER A 79 15.79 -4.67 -7.82
N ASN A 80 17.03 -5.11 -7.64
CA ASN A 80 17.34 -6.47 -7.27
C ASN A 80 17.00 -6.70 -5.78
N TYR A 81 16.74 -7.95 -5.36
CA TYR A 81 16.35 -8.29 -3.99
C TYR A 81 17.32 -7.74 -2.92
N GLN A 82 18.61 -7.71 -3.22
CA GLN A 82 19.66 -7.19 -2.34
C GLN A 82 19.60 -5.67 -2.18
N GLN A 83 19.09 -4.95 -3.17
CA GLN A 83 19.07 -3.49 -3.25
C GLN A 83 17.71 -2.89 -2.91
N ILE A 84 16.72 -3.72 -2.56
CA ILE A 84 15.40 -3.23 -2.18
C ILE A 84 15.58 -2.29 -0.97
N PRO A 85 15.03 -1.06 -1.00
CA PRO A 85 15.17 -0.12 0.11
C PRO A 85 14.38 -0.58 1.33
N ARG A 86 14.87 -0.22 2.54
CA ARG A 86 14.13 -0.39 3.80
C ARG A 86 13.55 0.96 4.21
N ILE A 87 12.24 1.03 4.41
CA ILE A 87 11.55 2.27 4.79
C ILE A 87 11.50 2.36 6.32
N LEU A 88 11.91 3.51 6.87
CA LEU A 88 11.94 3.78 8.32
C LEU A 88 12.60 2.64 9.13
N GLY A 89 13.76 2.15 8.68
CA GLY A 89 14.47 1.06 9.36
C GLY A 89 13.74 -0.30 9.34
N GLY A 90 12.71 -0.46 8.49
CA GLY A 90 11.90 -1.69 8.39
C GLY A 90 10.53 -1.60 9.06
N MET A 91 10.16 -0.43 9.61
CA MET A 91 8.80 -0.18 10.13
C MET A 91 7.77 -0.01 9.01
N GLY A 92 8.19 0.57 7.87
CA GLY A 92 7.36 0.64 6.68
C GLY A 92 7.51 -0.59 5.80
N ILE A 93 6.64 -0.70 4.81
CA ILE A 93 6.70 -1.72 3.76
C ILE A 93 6.91 -1.09 2.40
N VAL A 94 7.60 -1.81 1.53
CA VAL A 94 7.68 -1.49 0.10
C VAL A 94 6.96 -2.59 -0.66
N ILE A 95 6.12 -2.18 -1.61
CA ILE A 95 5.39 -3.10 -2.48
C ILE A 95 6.07 -3.11 -3.84
N LEU A 96 6.37 -4.32 -4.32
CA LEU A 96 7.05 -4.54 -5.59
C LEU A 96 6.20 -5.41 -6.52
N SER A 97 6.30 -5.16 -7.82
CA SER A 97 5.84 -6.08 -8.86
C SER A 97 7.01 -6.95 -9.28
N THR A 98 6.90 -8.26 -9.07
CA THR A 98 7.91 -9.24 -9.47
C THR A 98 7.36 -10.19 -10.53
N SER A 99 8.18 -11.10 -11.04
CA SER A 99 7.75 -12.17 -11.96
C SER A 99 6.77 -13.17 -11.33
N ARG A 100 6.71 -13.25 -9.99
CA ARG A 100 5.77 -14.10 -9.23
C ARG A 100 4.52 -13.35 -8.75
N GLY A 101 4.33 -12.11 -9.19
CA GLY A 101 3.24 -11.25 -8.79
C GLY A 101 3.67 -10.14 -7.83
N ILE A 102 2.67 -9.53 -7.19
CA ILE A 102 2.88 -8.42 -6.26
C ILE A 102 3.22 -8.97 -4.88
N MET A 103 4.26 -8.43 -4.27
CA MET A 103 4.73 -8.86 -2.95
C MET A 103 5.39 -7.71 -2.20
N THR A 104 5.60 -7.92 -0.91
CA THR A 104 6.31 -6.99 -0.03
C THR A 104 7.82 -7.13 -0.17
N ASP A 105 8.55 -6.14 0.31
CA ASP A 105 10.01 -6.17 0.36
C ASP A 105 10.58 -7.27 1.25
N ARG A 106 9.82 -7.75 2.22
CA ARG A 106 10.22 -8.87 3.06
C ARG A 106 10.11 -10.18 2.29
N GLU A 107 8.95 -10.42 1.67
CA GLU A 107 8.71 -11.60 0.82
C GLU A 107 9.71 -11.65 -0.36
N ALA A 108 9.93 -10.53 -1.05
CA ALA A 108 10.88 -10.45 -2.16
C ALA A 108 12.32 -10.79 -1.74
N ARG A 109 12.74 -10.37 -0.53
CA ARG A 109 14.07 -10.72 0.01
C ARG A 109 14.15 -12.18 0.44
N LEU A 110 13.08 -12.73 1.00
CA LEU A 110 13.01 -14.15 1.40
C LEU A 110 13.08 -15.07 0.18
N GLU A 111 12.40 -14.71 -0.91
CA GLU A 111 12.41 -15.48 -2.15
C GLU A 111 13.63 -15.20 -3.03
N GLY A 112 14.40 -14.15 -2.75
CA GLY A 112 15.57 -13.75 -3.53
C GLY A 112 15.21 -13.18 -4.91
N ILE A 113 14.08 -12.48 -5.03
CA ILE A 113 13.55 -11.98 -6.31
C ILE A 113 13.44 -10.45 -6.30
N GLY A 114 13.93 -9.83 -7.38
CA GLY A 114 13.81 -8.40 -7.63
C GLY A 114 12.54 -8.03 -8.42
N GLY A 115 12.34 -6.74 -8.67
CA GLY A 115 11.19 -6.29 -9.43
C GLY A 115 11.06 -4.77 -9.54
N GLU A 116 9.92 -4.33 -10.05
CA GLU A 116 9.54 -2.91 -10.10
C GLU A 116 9.09 -2.44 -8.72
N ILE A 117 9.68 -1.38 -8.18
CA ILE A 117 9.27 -0.77 -6.92
C ILE A 117 8.05 0.12 -7.16
N LEU A 118 6.86 -0.34 -6.75
CA LEU A 118 5.62 0.38 -7.03
C LEU A 118 5.38 1.54 -6.05
N CYS A 119 5.40 1.25 -4.75
CA CYS A 119 5.14 2.22 -3.70
C CYS A 119 5.73 1.81 -2.36
N SER A 120 5.80 2.79 -1.45
CA SER A 120 6.10 2.59 -0.04
C SER A 120 4.94 3.05 0.84
N ILE A 121 4.76 2.35 1.96
CA ILE A 121 3.73 2.60 2.97
C ILE A 121 4.37 2.67 4.35
N TRP A 122 4.01 3.69 5.14
CA TRP A 122 4.43 3.85 6.52
C TRP A 122 3.48 4.71 7.36
#